data_AF-A0A699UHB8-F1
#
_entry.id   AF-A0A699UHB8-F1
#
_cell.length_a   1.000
_cell.length_b   1.000
_cell.length_c   1.000
_cell.angle_alpha   90.00
_cell.angle_beta   90.00
_cell.angle_gamma   90.00
#
_symmetry.space_group_name_H-M   'P 1'
#
loop_
_entity.id
_entity.type
_entity.pdbx_description
1 polymer ?
#
loop_
_entity_poly.entity_id
_entity_poly.type
_entity_poly.pdbx_seq_one_letter_code
_entity_poly.pdbx_strand_id
1 'polypeptide(L)'
;IRNKARLVAQGHTQEEGIDYEEVFAPLARIKAIRLFLAYTSFMGFPVYQMDVKSAFHYDTIEEEVYVCQPPGFEDPKYPDKVYKVVKALYGLHQAPRAWYETLSTYLLENGFQRGTIDQILFIKKQQKDIILVKIYVDDIIFGATNKALCQSFEKRMKDKF
;
A
#
# COMPACT_ATOMS: atom_id res chain seq x y z
N ILE A 1 14.00 25.11 -2.24
CA ILE A 1 13.93 24.08 -1.17
C ILE A 1 12.47 23.63 -1.09
N ARG A 2 12.17 22.33 -1.20
CA ARG A 2 10.80 21.80 -1.02
C ARG A 2 10.71 21.16 0.36
N ASN A 3 10.08 21.85 1.31
CA ASN A 3 9.84 21.31 2.65
C ASN A 3 8.77 20.22 2.56
N LYS A 4 9.03 19.07 3.18
CA LYS A 4 8.06 17.97 3.29
C LYS A 4 7.44 18.02 4.68
N ALA A 5 6.12 18.10 4.74
CA ALA A 5 5.34 17.91 5.95
C ALA A 5 4.30 16.82 5.67
N ARG A 6 3.91 16.07 6.70
CA ARG A 6 2.90 15.00 6.60
C ARG A 6 1.95 15.12 7.79
N LEU A 7 0.65 15.09 7.51
CA LEU A 7 -0.35 14.88 8.54
C LEU A 7 -0.42 13.39 8.86
N VAL A 8 -0.27 13.04 10.13
CA VAL A 8 -0.30 11.66 10.63
C VAL A 8 -1.36 11.60 11.72
N ALA A 9 -2.30 10.67 11.59
CA ALA A 9 -3.32 10.43 12.58
C ALA A 9 -2.72 9.75 13.83
N GLN A 10 -3.31 10.01 14.98
CA GLN A 10 -2.90 9.41 16.25
C GLN A 10 -3.58 8.04 16.44
N GLY A 11 -3.31 7.05 15.59
CA GLY A 11 -4.03 5.76 15.63
C GLY A 11 -4.04 5.05 16.98
N HIS A 12 -3.03 5.28 17.81
CA HIS A 12 -2.97 4.77 19.18
C HIS A 12 -4.13 5.24 20.08
N THR A 13 -4.87 6.29 19.69
CA THR A 13 -6.07 6.76 20.38
C THR A 13 -7.37 6.20 19.77
N GLN A 14 -7.29 5.37 18.72
CA GLN A 14 -8.48 4.76 18.13
C GLN A 14 -8.98 3.58 18.97
N GLU A 15 -10.30 3.48 19.13
CA GLU A 15 -10.97 2.41 19.85
C GLU A 15 -11.64 1.41 18.89
N GLU A 16 -11.35 0.12 19.06
CA GLU A 16 -11.99 -0.96 18.30
C GLU A 16 -13.50 -1.01 18.61
N GLY A 17 -14.32 -1.16 17.57
CA GLY A 17 -15.79 -1.10 17.67
C GLY A 17 -16.38 0.32 17.70
N ILE A 18 -15.53 1.35 17.72
CA ILE A 18 -15.95 2.76 17.61
C ILE A 18 -15.35 3.38 16.34
N ASP A 19 -14.02 3.42 16.27
CA ASP A 19 -13.29 4.09 15.17
C ASP A 19 -12.90 3.14 14.03
N TYR A 20 -12.91 1.84 14.30
CA TYR A 20 -12.67 0.78 13.33
C TYR A 20 -13.25 -0.56 13.79
N GLU A 21 -13.60 -1.43 12.84
CA GLU A 21 -14.03 -2.81 13.11
C GLU A 21 -12.94 -3.82 12.71
N GLU A 22 -12.38 -3.71 11.50
CA GLU A 22 -11.38 -4.65 10.98
C GLU A 22 -10.14 -3.93 10.44
N VAL A 23 -8.97 -4.35 10.94
CA VAL A 23 -7.65 -3.76 10.61
C VAL A 23 -6.72 -4.77 9.96
N PHE A 24 -7.21 -5.98 9.67
CA PHE A 24 -6.36 -7.06 9.17
C PHE A 24 -5.90 -6.77 7.74
N ALA A 25 -4.63 -6.39 7.61
CA ALA A 25 -3.94 -6.32 6.32
C ALA A 25 -2.96 -7.49 6.20
N PRO A 26 -2.92 -8.21 5.07
CA PRO A 26 -1.89 -9.21 4.82
C PRO A 26 -0.49 -8.57 4.85
N LEU A 27 0.33 -8.92 5.85
CA LEU A 27 1.70 -8.41 5.98
C LEU A 27 2.72 -9.43 5.50
N ALA A 28 3.75 -8.94 4.79
CA ALA A 28 4.83 -9.80 4.33
C ALA A 28 5.64 -10.34 5.50
N ARG A 29 5.62 -11.67 5.66
CA ARG A 29 6.54 -12.34 6.56
C ARG A 29 7.94 -12.28 5.96
N ILE A 30 8.95 -12.01 6.78
CA ILE A 30 10.36 -12.01 6.35
C ILE A 30 10.76 -13.29 5.60
N LYS A 31 10.20 -14.44 6.00
CA LYS A 31 10.39 -15.73 5.33
C LYS A 31 9.88 -15.71 3.88
N ALA A 32 8.75 -15.05 3.63
CA ALA A 32 8.16 -14.94 2.31
C ALA A 32 8.94 -13.98 1.39
N ILE A 33 9.54 -12.92 1.96
CA ILE A 33 10.46 -12.03 1.23
C ILE A 33 11.74 -12.79 0.87
N ARG A 34 12.33 -13.52 1.82
CA ARG A 34 13.53 -14.34 1.57
C ARG A 34 13.27 -15.40 0.50
N LEU A 35 12.12 -16.07 0.55
CA LEU A 35 11.74 -17.06 -0.47
C LEU A 35 11.60 -16.41 -1.85
N PHE A 36 10.97 -15.24 -1.93
CA PHE A 36 10.87 -14.47 -3.17
C PHE A 36 12.26 -14.17 -3.74
N LEU A 37 13.16 -13.61 -2.92
CA LEU A 37 14.51 -13.24 -3.35
C LEU A 37 15.36 -14.45 -3.75
N ALA A 38 15.22 -15.57 -3.02
CA ALA A 38 15.90 -16.81 -3.37
C ALA A 38 15.43 -17.36 -4.72
N TYR A 39 14.12 -17.36 -4.97
CA TYR A 39 13.54 -17.80 -6.23
C TYR A 39 13.96 -16.90 -7.40
N THR A 40 13.87 -15.57 -7.24
CA THR A 40 14.26 -14.64 -8.30
C THR A 40 15.76 -14.73 -8.61
N SER A 41 16.60 -14.92 -7.58
CA SER A 41 18.04 -15.15 -7.78
C SER A 41 18.31 -16.45 -8.53
N PHE A 42 17.66 -17.55 -8.16
CA PHE A 42 17.81 -18.86 -8.83
C PHE A 42 17.40 -18.79 -10.31
N MET A 43 16.31 -18.09 -10.60
CA MET A 43 15.79 -17.94 -11.96
C MET A 43 16.49 -16.82 -12.78
N GLY A 44 17.38 -16.05 -12.17
CA GLY A 44 18.08 -14.94 -12.84
C GLY A 44 17.18 -13.74 -13.16
N PHE A 45 16.11 -13.50 -12.38
CA PHE A 45 15.20 -12.38 -12.63
C PHE A 45 15.84 -11.07 -12.16
N PRO A 46 15.84 -9.98 -12.97
CA PRO A 46 16.07 -8.65 -12.45
C PRO A 46 14.97 -8.27 -11.43
N VAL A 47 15.39 -7.88 -10.23
CA VAL A 47 14.51 -7.46 -9.13
C VAL A 47 14.61 -5.95 -8.94
N TYR A 48 13.46 -5.33 -8.73
CA TYR A 48 13.32 -3.91 -8.44
C TYR A 48 12.46 -3.72 -7.19
N GLN A 49 12.65 -2.59 -6.52
CA GLN A 49 11.80 -2.11 -5.45
C GLN A 49 11.28 -0.73 -5.84
N MET A 50 10.01 -0.46 -5.53
CA MET A 50 9.43 0.87 -5.59
C MET A 50 8.71 1.20 -4.28
N ASP A 51 8.78 2.47 -3.89
CA ASP A 51 8.03 3.08 -2.80
C ASP A 51 6.85 3.86 -3.39
N VAL A 52 5.63 3.50 -3.01
CA VAL A 52 4.43 4.22 -3.48
C VAL A 52 4.21 5.44 -2.59
N LYS A 53 4.44 6.62 -3.18
CA LYS A 53 4.25 7.88 -2.46
C LYS A 53 2.77 8.10 -2.22
N SER A 54 2.43 8.42 -0.98
CA SER A 54 1.06 8.75 -0.60
C SER A 54 0.07 7.60 -0.86
N ALA A 55 0.53 6.35 -0.73
CA ALA A 55 -0.29 5.13 -0.84
C ALA A 55 -1.70 5.30 -0.23
N PHE A 56 -1.76 5.74 1.03
CA PHE A 56 -3.02 5.93 1.76
C PHE A 56 -3.92 7.07 1.24
N HIS A 57 -3.40 8.02 0.47
CA HIS A 57 -4.22 9.11 -0.10
C HIS A 57 -5.02 8.68 -1.33
N TYR A 58 -4.81 7.46 -1.84
CA TYR A 58 -5.62 6.92 -2.94
C TYR A 58 -6.91 6.29 -2.46
N ASP A 59 -7.00 5.97 -1.16
CA ASP A 59 -8.10 5.19 -0.61
C ASP A 59 -9.01 6.07 0.24
N THR A 60 -10.30 5.83 0.13
CA THR A 60 -11.28 6.31 1.10
C THR A 60 -11.39 5.28 2.22
N ILE A 61 -11.44 5.76 3.46
CA ILE A 61 -11.82 4.89 4.58
C ILE A 61 -13.35 4.73 4.56
N GLU A 62 -13.82 3.52 4.84
CA GLU A 62 -15.27 3.26 4.96
C GLU A 62 -15.78 3.77 6.31
N GLU A 63 -14.93 3.71 7.34
CA GLU A 63 -15.25 4.12 8.69
C GLU A 63 -15.26 5.64 8.84
N GLU A 64 -16.17 6.13 9.68
CA GLU A 64 -16.28 7.56 9.95
C GLU A 64 -15.28 7.97 11.03
N VAL A 65 -14.10 8.43 10.61
CA VAL A 65 -13.03 8.85 11.53
C VAL A 65 -12.88 10.37 11.54
N TYR A 66 -12.67 10.91 12.74
CA TYR A 66 -12.34 12.32 12.96
C TYR A 66 -10.93 12.46 13.55
N VAL A 67 -10.23 13.54 13.20
CA VAL A 67 -8.93 13.89 13.77
C VAL A 67 -8.96 15.30 14.34
N CYS A 68 -8.28 15.51 15.45
CA CYS A 68 -8.07 16.83 16.02
C CYS A 68 -7.32 17.75 15.04
N GLN A 69 -7.49 19.05 15.23
CA GLN A 69 -6.72 20.03 14.46
C GLN A 69 -5.22 19.86 14.76
N PRO A 70 -4.34 19.92 13.74
CA PRO A 70 -2.91 19.80 13.94
C PRO A 70 -2.40 20.91 14.87
N PRO A 71 -1.50 20.59 15.82
CA PRO A 71 -0.92 21.59 16.70
C PRO A 71 -0.29 22.76 15.92
N GLY A 72 -0.69 23.99 16.24
CA GLY A 72 -0.23 25.21 15.56
C GLY A 72 -0.99 25.57 14.27
N PHE A 73 -2.03 24.80 13.92
CA PHE A 73 -2.92 25.05 12.78
C PHE A 73 -4.40 25.13 13.20
N GLU A 74 -4.67 25.30 14.49
CA GLU A 74 -6.03 25.41 15.02
C GLU A 74 -6.73 26.67 14.51
N ASP A 75 -8.00 26.55 14.11
CA ASP A 75 -8.84 27.68 13.72
C ASP A 75 -9.19 28.53 14.96
N PRO A 76 -8.76 29.81 15.03
CA PRO A 76 -9.02 30.66 16.20
C PRO A 76 -10.52 30.92 16.44
N LYS A 77 -11.35 30.84 15.39
CA LYS A 77 -12.80 31.04 15.49
C LYS A 77 -13.52 29.76 15.92
N TYR A 78 -12.95 28.60 15.62
CA TYR A 78 -13.54 27.29 15.92
C TYR A 78 -12.50 26.33 16.52
N PRO A 79 -11.98 26.62 17.72
CA PRO A 79 -10.88 25.84 18.31
C PRO A 79 -11.27 24.38 18.58
N ASP A 80 -12.54 24.12 18.91
CA ASP A 80 -13.03 22.79 19.28
C ASP A 80 -13.51 21.94 18.08
N LYS A 81 -13.35 22.43 16.85
CA LYS A 81 -13.70 21.63 15.67
C LYS A 81 -12.68 20.53 15.42
N VAL A 82 -13.14 19.48 14.76
CA VAL A 82 -12.33 18.36 14.28
C VAL A 82 -12.46 18.24 12.77
N TYR A 83 -11.50 17.57 12.14
CA TYR A 83 -11.54 17.26 10.72
C TYR A 83 -12.09 15.86 10.51
N LYS A 84 -13.08 15.72 9.61
CA LYS A 84 -13.51 14.43 9.10
C LYS A 84 -12.47 13.91 8.11
N VAL A 85 -12.00 12.70 8.33
CA VAL A 85 -11.04 12.04 7.46
C VAL A 85 -11.79 11.44 6.27
N VAL A 86 -11.50 11.93 5.06
CA VAL A 86 -12.13 11.44 3.81
C VAL A 86 -11.28 10.36 3.14
N LYS A 87 -9.96 10.42 3.33
CA LYS A 87 -8.97 9.52 2.72
C LYS A 87 -8.11 8.90 3.79
N ALA A 88 -7.63 7.67 3.56
CA ALA A 88 -6.79 7.01 4.54
C ALA A 88 -5.55 7.85 4.85
N LEU A 89 -5.21 7.94 6.14
CA LEU A 89 -4.08 8.69 6.65
C LEU A 89 -3.10 7.73 7.29
N TYR A 90 -1.82 8.07 7.20
CA TYR A 90 -0.79 7.41 8.01
C TYR A 90 -1.19 7.47 9.48
N GLY A 91 -0.96 6.37 10.19
CA GLY A 91 -1.27 6.26 11.60
C GLY A 91 -2.64 5.65 11.87
N LEU A 92 -3.60 5.69 10.94
CA LEU A 92 -4.87 4.97 11.12
C LEU A 92 -4.64 3.46 11.08
N HIS A 93 -5.30 2.71 11.96
CA HIS A 93 -5.14 1.26 12.01
C HIS A 93 -5.65 0.56 10.74
N GLN A 94 -6.70 1.08 10.11
CA GLN A 94 -7.28 0.51 8.89
C GLN A 94 -6.56 0.94 7.60
N ALA A 95 -5.68 1.95 7.62
CA ALA A 95 -5.07 2.47 6.41
C ALA A 95 -4.26 1.42 5.61
N PRO A 96 -3.44 0.55 6.25
CA PRO A 96 -2.76 -0.55 5.55
C PRO A 96 -3.69 -1.52 4.82
N ARG A 97 -4.88 -1.79 5.39
CA ARG A 97 -5.89 -2.68 4.80
C ARG A 97 -6.48 -2.03 3.56
N ALA A 98 -6.95 -0.79 3.68
CA ALA A 98 -7.53 -0.04 2.56
C ALA A 98 -6.57 0.05 1.37
N TRP A 99 -5.30 0.34 1.64
CA TRP A 99 -4.26 0.36 0.61
C TRP A 99 -4.05 -0.97 -0.07
N TYR A 100 -3.93 -2.05 0.71
CA TYR A 100 -3.79 -3.39 0.15
C TYR A 100 -4.98 -3.77 -0.73
N GLU A 101 -6.21 -3.46 -0.31
CA GLU A 101 -7.42 -3.76 -1.08
C GLU A 101 -7.45 -3.04 -2.42
N THR A 102 -7.19 -1.72 -2.45
CA THR A 102 -7.13 -0.94 -3.68
C THR A 102 -6.05 -1.43 -4.63
N LEU A 103 -4.82 -1.62 -4.11
CA LEU A 103 -3.71 -2.10 -4.92
C LEU A 103 -3.98 -3.51 -5.44
N SER A 104 -4.48 -4.41 -4.59
CA SER A 104 -4.78 -5.78 -4.99
C SER A 104 -5.88 -5.84 -6.04
N THR A 105 -6.94 -5.03 -5.91
CA THR A 105 -8.03 -4.92 -6.88
C THR A 105 -7.49 -4.46 -8.22
N TYR A 106 -6.69 -3.39 -8.21
CA TYR A 106 -6.04 -2.88 -9.42
C TYR A 106 -5.16 -3.95 -10.10
N LEU A 107 -4.35 -4.70 -9.35
CA LEU A 107 -3.52 -5.76 -9.90
C LEU A 107 -4.37 -6.88 -10.52
N LEU A 108 -5.44 -7.31 -9.83
CA LEU A 108 -6.35 -8.35 -10.32
C LEU A 108 -7.05 -7.92 -11.62
N GLU A 109 -7.58 -6.70 -11.69
CA GLU A 109 -8.17 -6.11 -12.90
C GLU A 109 -7.17 -6.04 -14.06
N ASN A 110 -5.89 -5.85 -13.75
CA ASN A 110 -4.79 -5.85 -14.72
C ASN A 110 -4.25 -7.26 -15.03
N GLY A 111 -4.99 -8.32 -14.69
CA GLY A 111 -4.70 -9.70 -15.08
C GLY A 111 -3.59 -10.37 -14.28
N PHE A 112 -3.27 -9.85 -13.08
CA PHE A 112 -2.48 -10.60 -12.10
C PHE A 112 -3.37 -11.61 -11.39
N GLN A 113 -2.75 -12.70 -10.94
CA GLN A 113 -3.36 -13.69 -10.07
C GLN A 113 -2.71 -13.60 -8.69
N ARG A 114 -3.54 -13.63 -7.64
CA ARG A 114 -3.06 -13.68 -6.26
C ARG A 114 -2.49 -15.07 -5.96
N GLY A 115 -1.38 -15.12 -5.23
CA GLY A 115 -0.76 -16.35 -4.77
C GLY A 115 -1.70 -17.13 -3.84
N THR A 116 -1.72 -18.45 -3.96
CA THR A 116 -2.60 -19.33 -3.17
C THR A 116 -2.19 -19.41 -1.70
N ILE A 117 -0.88 -19.46 -1.44
CA ILE A 117 -0.33 -19.56 -0.07
C ILE A 117 -0.05 -18.17 0.49
N ASP A 118 0.48 -17.28 -0.35
CA ASP A 118 0.94 -15.96 0.04
C ASP A 118 0.11 -14.89 -0.67
N GLN A 119 -0.87 -14.33 0.05
CA GLN A 119 -1.86 -13.42 -0.52
C GLN A 119 -1.30 -12.05 -0.94
N ILE A 120 -0.09 -11.71 -0.50
CA ILE A 120 0.62 -10.50 -0.94
C ILE A 120 1.52 -10.72 -2.16
N LEU A 121 1.63 -11.96 -2.63
CA LEU A 121 2.32 -12.30 -3.87
C LEU A 121 1.32 -12.28 -5.02
N PHE A 122 1.65 -11.56 -6.09
CA PHE A 122 0.88 -11.48 -7.32
C PHE A 122 1.73 -11.97 -8.48
N ILE A 123 1.14 -12.77 -9.34
CA ILE A 123 1.82 -13.45 -10.44
C ILE A 123 1.06 -13.14 -11.71
N LYS A 124 1.75 -12.68 -12.75
CA LYS A 124 1.18 -12.57 -14.09
C LYS A 124 2.07 -13.28 -15.08
N LYS A 125 1.47 -14.17 -15.87
CA LYS A 125 2.14 -14.91 -16.93
C LYS A 125 1.77 -14.27 -18.27
N GLN A 126 2.76 -14.02 -19.11
CA GLN A 126 2.60 -13.54 -20.47
C GLN A 126 3.40 -14.43 -21.42
N GLN A 127 2.71 -15.35 -22.10
CA GLN A 127 3.34 -16.37 -22.96
C GLN A 127 4.40 -17.16 -22.17
N LYS A 128 5.68 -16.97 -22.50
CA LYS A 128 6.85 -17.59 -21.84
C LYS A 128 7.40 -16.78 -20.67
N ASP A 129 6.95 -15.53 -20.52
CA ASP A 129 7.46 -14.62 -19.51
C ASP A 129 6.56 -14.58 -18.27
N ILE A 130 7.18 -14.32 -17.12
CA ILE A 130 6.49 -14.24 -15.84
C ILE A 130 6.96 -12.98 -15.12
N ILE A 131 6.02 -12.24 -14.51
CA ILE A 131 6.30 -11.21 -13.54
C ILE A 131 5.72 -11.60 -12.18
N LEU A 132 6.54 -11.45 -11.15
CA LEU A 132 6.20 -11.64 -9.74
C LEU A 132 6.23 -10.29 -9.06
N VAL A 133 5.19 -9.98 -8.31
CA VAL A 133 5.03 -8.72 -7.56
C VAL A 133 4.69 -9.07 -6.13
N LYS A 134 5.40 -8.51 -5.17
CA LYS A 134 5.19 -8.74 -3.75
C LYS A 134 4.99 -7.41 -3.05
N ILE A 135 3.87 -7.28 -2.33
CA ILE A 135 3.50 -6.06 -1.61
C ILE A 135 3.97 -6.15 -0.17
N TYR A 136 4.54 -5.08 0.35
CA TYR A 136 4.91 -4.93 1.75
C TYR A 136 4.58 -3.51 2.24
N VAL A 137 3.40 -3.35 2.83
CA VAL A 137 2.90 -2.02 3.26
C VAL A 137 2.94 -1.06 2.06
N ASP A 138 3.79 -0.03 2.09
CA ASP A 138 3.92 0.98 1.03
C ASP A 138 4.96 0.59 -0.05
N ASP A 139 5.78 -0.43 0.22
CA ASP A 139 6.80 -0.93 -0.68
C ASP A 139 6.28 -2.05 -1.59
N ILE A 140 6.74 -2.05 -2.84
CA ILE A 140 6.46 -3.10 -3.80
C ILE A 140 7.78 -3.62 -4.35
N ILE A 141 8.04 -4.91 -4.12
CA ILE A 141 9.19 -5.61 -4.67
C ILE A 141 8.70 -6.47 -5.83
N PHE A 142 9.31 -6.36 -7.00
CA PHE A 142 8.88 -7.09 -8.18
C PHE A 142 10.06 -7.52 -9.04
N GLY A 143 9.87 -8.62 -9.76
CA GLY A 143 10.87 -9.15 -10.66
C GLY A 143 10.22 -9.98 -11.76
N ALA A 144 10.86 -10.02 -12.92
CA ALA A 144 10.32 -10.72 -14.08
C ALA A 144 11.41 -11.43 -14.85
N THR A 145 11.03 -12.39 -15.70
CA THR A 145 11.92 -13.04 -16.68
C THR A 145 12.49 -12.03 -17.68
N ASN A 146 11.76 -10.94 -17.95
CA ASN A 146 12.09 -9.94 -18.96
C ASN A 146 12.08 -8.53 -18.34
N LYS A 147 13.18 -7.80 -18.51
CA LYS A 147 13.34 -6.42 -18.01
C LYS A 147 12.27 -5.46 -18.54
N ALA A 148 11.79 -5.66 -19.76
CA ALA A 148 10.72 -4.84 -20.34
C ALA A 148 9.40 -4.97 -19.56
N LEU A 149 9.14 -6.14 -18.95
CA LEU A 149 7.97 -6.32 -18.09
C LEU A 149 8.09 -5.50 -16.81
N CYS A 150 9.27 -5.50 -16.17
CA CYS A 150 9.52 -4.66 -15.00
C CYS A 150 9.33 -3.17 -15.32
N GLN A 151 9.86 -2.69 -16.45
CA GLN A 151 9.70 -1.28 -16.87
C GLN A 151 8.24 -0.92 -17.17
N SER A 152 7.51 -1.81 -17.85
CA SER A 152 6.09 -1.58 -18.15
C SER A 152 5.21 -1.60 -16.89
N PHE A 153 5.53 -2.47 -15.93
CA PHE A 153 4.89 -2.49 -14.62
C PHE A 153 5.21 -1.21 -13.85
N GLU A 154 6.48 -0.82 -13.78
CA GLU A 154 6.89 0.40 -13.09
C GLU A 154 6.18 1.64 -13.63
N LYS A 155 6.12 1.78 -14.96
CA LYS A 155 5.40 2.87 -15.60
C LYS A 155 3.92 2.87 -15.24
N ARG A 156 3.26 1.71 -15.33
CA ARG A 156 1.83 1.56 -15.00
C ARG A 156 1.54 1.94 -13.55
N MET A 157 2.40 1.54 -12.63
CA MET A 157 2.28 1.88 -11.22
C MET A 157 2.41 3.39 -11.00
N LYS A 158 3.40 4.05 -11.62
CA LYS A 158 3.57 5.51 -11.54
C LYS A 158 2.47 6.32 -12.21
N ASP A 159 1.86 5.78 -13.26
CA ASP A 159 0.75 6.45 -13.94
C ASP A 159 -0.55 6.37 -13.11
N LYS A 160 -0.68 5.35 -12.25
CA LYS A 160 -1.85 5.13 -11.40
C LYS A 160 -1.69 5.72 -9.98
N PHE A 161 -0.50 5.61 -9.39
CA PHE A 161 -0.17 5.92 -7.99
C PHE A 161 1.09 6.80 -7.86
#